data_AF-A0A2M7ARB0-F1
#
_entry.id   AF-A0A2M7ARB0-F1
#
_cell.length_a   1.000
_cell.length_b   1.000
_cell.length_c   1.000
_cell.angle_alpha   90.00
_cell.angle_beta   90.00
_cell.angle_gamma   90.00
#
_symmetry.space_group_name_H-M   'P 1'
#
loop_
_entity.id
_entity.type
_entity.pdbx_description
1 polymer ?
#
loop_
_entity_poly.entity_id
_entity_poly.type
_entity_poly.pdbx_seq_one_letter_code
_entity_poly.pdbx_strand_id
1 'polypeptide(L)'
;MAGTKLDLLIKEVNKYQNLPYFCNQGIHKNISTNNALVGKGSAHDIAQTTLEIANQENIKLPNLTTVQIYNFQKKHHIGIDCSGLACQLLNFYFSLSLDPRKTSANHLTSSPLSTAIKLDNIRTGDLIRQKNGRHILFIINRLGDTVTFVDSRRDGHGVKISTFFLSQPNIKIDGVYRLTSLQSIPGTSVESKK
;
A
#
# COMPACT_ATOMS: atom_id res chain seq x y z
N MET A 1 -17.21 -20.25 -1.20
CA MET A 1 -16.02 -19.83 -1.99
C MET A 1 -15.48 -18.46 -1.53
N ALA A 2 -15.26 -18.26 -0.22
CA ALA A 2 -14.77 -16.99 0.33
C ALA A 2 -13.25 -16.98 0.62
N GLY A 3 -12.59 -18.14 0.63
CA GLY A 3 -11.15 -18.26 0.91
C GLY A 3 -10.24 -17.74 -0.21
N THR A 4 -10.61 -17.94 -1.48
CA THR A 4 -9.70 -17.72 -2.61
C THR A 4 -9.28 -16.26 -2.80
N LYS A 5 -10.19 -15.30 -2.60
CA LYS A 5 -9.87 -13.87 -2.79
C LYS A 5 -9.01 -13.30 -1.67
N LEU A 6 -9.23 -13.73 -0.43
CA LEU A 6 -8.40 -13.32 0.71
C LEU A 6 -7.00 -13.92 0.61
N ASP A 7 -6.88 -15.19 0.21
CA ASP A 7 -5.59 -15.85 0.01
C ASP A 7 -4.76 -15.15 -1.07
N LEU A 8 -5.40 -14.74 -2.17
CA LEU A 8 -4.76 -13.97 -3.23
C LEU A 8 -4.30 -12.59 -2.73
N LEU A 9 -5.12 -11.90 -1.92
CA LEU A 9 -4.72 -10.64 -1.29
C LEU A 9 -3.54 -10.81 -0.35
N ILE A 10 -3.52 -11.85 0.48
CA ILE A 10 -2.40 -12.13 1.39
C ILE A 10 -1.12 -12.36 0.58
N LYS A 11 -1.19 -13.15 -0.51
CA LYS A 11 -0.06 -13.35 -1.43
C LYS A 11 0.41 -12.02 -2.04
N GLU A 12 -0.51 -11.15 -2.43
CA GLU A 12 -0.16 -9.83 -2.97
C GLU A 12 0.53 -8.94 -1.93
N VAL A 13 -0.03 -8.84 -0.73
CA VAL A 13 0.56 -8.08 0.39
C VAL A 13 1.97 -8.57 0.71
N ASN A 14 2.19 -9.89 0.72
CA ASN A 14 3.49 -10.48 1.02
C ASN A 14 4.58 -10.08 0.03
N LYS A 15 4.24 -9.74 -1.22
CA LYS A 15 5.22 -9.20 -2.19
C LYS A 15 5.81 -7.87 -1.76
N TYR A 16 5.08 -7.09 -0.96
CA TYR A 16 5.53 -5.81 -0.44
C TYR A 16 6.25 -5.93 0.91
N GLN A 17 6.14 -7.06 1.60
CA GLN A 17 6.66 -7.21 2.94
C GLN A 17 8.17 -6.97 2.97
N ASN A 18 8.62 -6.17 3.94
CA ASN A 18 10.02 -5.75 4.09
C ASN A 18 10.56 -4.87 2.96
N LEU A 19 9.73 -4.34 2.05
CA LEU A 19 10.18 -3.24 1.20
C LEU A 19 10.41 -1.97 2.03
N PRO A 20 11.42 -1.16 1.71
CA PRO A 20 11.70 0.08 2.41
C PRO A 20 10.58 1.11 2.20
N TYR A 21 10.39 1.94 3.22
CA TYR A 21 9.56 3.12 3.13
C TYR A 21 10.31 4.17 2.32
N PHE A 22 9.68 4.67 1.27
CA PHE A 22 10.19 5.81 0.52
C PHE A 22 9.06 6.75 0.15
N CYS A 23 9.24 8.04 0.44
CA CYS A 23 8.30 9.09 0.12
C CYS A 23 9.02 10.18 -0.68
N ASN A 24 8.48 10.49 -1.85
CA ASN A 24 9.08 11.41 -2.81
C ASN A 24 8.87 12.89 -2.44
N GLN A 25 9.53 13.33 -1.36
CA GLN A 25 9.37 14.66 -0.79
C GLN A 25 10.70 15.22 -0.27
N GLY A 26 10.75 16.55 -0.08
CA GLY A 26 11.91 17.24 0.49
C GLY A 26 13.17 17.09 -0.37
N ILE A 27 14.30 16.83 0.27
CA ILE A 27 15.62 16.71 -0.38
C ILE A 27 15.74 15.51 -1.33
N HIS A 28 14.87 14.50 -1.18
CA HIS A 28 14.86 13.29 -2.01
C HIS A 28 13.80 13.36 -3.12
N LYS A 29 13.26 14.55 -3.39
CA LYS A 29 12.24 14.73 -4.42
C LYS A 29 12.85 14.48 -5.81
N ASN A 30 12.22 13.56 -6.55
CA ASN A 30 12.55 13.13 -7.89
C ASN A 30 11.35 13.37 -8.82
N ILE A 31 11.59 13.72 -10.08
CA ILE A 31 10.59 13.89 -11.15
C ILE A 31 10.52 12.68 -12.10
N SER A 32 11.18 11.57 -11.75
CA SER A 32 11.20 10.34 -12.54
C SER A 32 9.81 9.87 -12.92
N THR A 33 9.68 9.37 -14.15
CA THR A 33 8.47 8.68 -14.67
C THR A 33 8.34 7.25 -14.15
N ASN A 34 9.38 6.70 -13.52
CA ASN A 34 9.33 5.38 -12.88
C ASN A 34 8.65 5.46 -11.51
N ASN A 35 7.56 4.72 -11.32
CA ASN A 35 6.76 4.70 -10.08
C ASN A 35 7.56 4.22 -8.85
N ALA A 36 8.48 3.28 -9.02
CA ALA A 36 9.29 2.75 -7.91
C ALA A 36 10.22 3.80 -7.31
N LEU A 37 10.72 4.73 -8.14
CA LEU A 37 11.62 5.83 -7.74
C LEU A 37 10.89 7.04 -7.14
N VAL A 38 9.55 6.99 -7.06
CA VAL A 38 8.73 8.05 -6.47
C VAL A 38 7.81 7.55 -5.36
N GLY A 39 8.05 6.32 -4.86
CA GLY A 39 7.28 5.76 -3.75
C GLY A 39 5.89 5.24 -4.13
N LYS A 40 5.62 5.04 -5.43
CA LYS A 40 4.29 4.70 -5.99
C LYS A 40 4.24 3.37 -6.75
N GLY A 41 5.37 2.67 -6.85
CA GLY A 41 5.52 1.46 -7.65
C GLY A 41 4.68 0.28 -7.17
N SER A 42 4.26 -0.57 -8.12
CA SER A 42 3.79 -1.92 -7.80
C SER A 42 4.97 -2.76 -7.28
N ALA A 43 4.69 -3.92 -6.67
CA ALA A 43 5.76 -4.86 -6.28
C ALA A 43 6.60 -5.28 -7.49
N HIS A 44 5.96 -5.43 -8.66
CA HIS A 44 6.64 -5.69 -9.92
C HIS A 44 7.55 -4.53 -10.33
N ASP A 45 7.04 -3.29 -10.34
CA ASP A 45 7.83 -2.10 -10.70
C ASP A 45 9.07 -1.97 -9.80
N ILE A 46 8.89 -2.21 -8.50
CA ILE A 46 9.97 -2.14 -7.50
C ILE A 46 11.01 -3.23 -7.75
N ALA A 47 10.59 -4.47 -7.99
CA ALA A 47 11.51 -5.57 -8.30
C ALA A 47 12.28 -5.32 -9.60
N GLN A 48 11.59 -4.90 -10.66
CA GLN A 48 12.20 -4.59 -11.95
C GLN A 48 13.22 -3.45 -11.83
N THR A 49 12.84 -2.34 -11.18
CA THR A 49 13.73 -1.19 -10.98
C THR A 49 14.96 -1.56 -10.14
N THR A 50 14.77 -2.42 -9.13
CA THR A 50 15.88 -2.94 -8.32
C THR A 50 16.85 -3.73 -9.19
N LEU A 51 16.34 -4.60 -10.07
CA LEU A 51 17.15 -5.40 -10.99
C LEU A 51 17.89 -4.53 -12.02
N GLU A 52 17.21 -3.55 -12.61
CA GLU A 52 17.80 -2.63 -13.59
C GLU A 52 18.99 -1.86 -13.00
N ILE A 53 18.82 -1.26 -11.82
CA ILE A 53 19.90 -0.51 -11.15
C ILE A 53 21.02 -1.47 -10.70
N ALA A 54 20.68 -2.65 -10.19
CA ALA A 54 21.70 -3.64 -9.80
C ALA A 54 22.55 -4.07 -11.00
N ASN A 55 21.92 -4.31 -12.16
CA ASN A 55 22.65 -4.64 -13.39
C ASN A 55 23.54 -3.49 -13.86
N GLN A 56 23.06 -2.24 -13.76
CA GLN A 56 23.88 -1.04 -14.06
C GLN A 56 25.10 -0.92 -13.16
N GLU A 57 24.98 -1.32 -11.88
CA GLU A 57 26.07 -1.33 -10.90
C GLU A 57 26.89 -2.64 -10.90
N ASN A 58 26.63 -3.57 -11.82
CA ASN A 58 27.25 -4.91 -11.87
C ASN A 58 27.07 -5.72 -10.57
N ILE A 59 25.97 -5.49 -9.85
CA ILE A 59 25.60 -6.17 -8.61
C ILE A 59 24.72 -7.38 -8.97
N LYS A 60 25.14 -8.57 -8.55
CA LYS A 60 24.36 -9.81 -8.71
C LYS A 60 23.36 -9.95 -7.56
N LEU A 61 22.12 -9.50 -7.76
CA LEU A 61 21.05 -9.60 -6.74
C LEU A 61 20.89 -11.00 -6.11
N PRO A 62 20.99 -12.13 -6.85
CA PRO A 62 20.89 -13.46 -6.24
C PRO A 62 21.95 -13.77 -5.18
N ASN A 63 23.07 -13.04 -5.18
CA ASN A 63 24.14 -13.20 -4.21
C ASN A 63 23.94 -12.33 -2.95
N LEU A 64 22.91 -11.49 -2.92
CA LEU A 64 22.61 -10.62 -1.80
C LEU A 64 21.60 -11.26 -0.86
N THR A 65 21.84 -11.11 0.44
CA THR A 65 20.85 -11.39 1.47
C THR A 65 19.68 -10.40 1.40
N THR A 66 18.54 -10.75 1.97
CA THR A 66 17.37 -9.86 2.05
C THR A 66 17.71 -8.49 2.68
N VAL A 67 18.59 -8.47 3.68
CA VAL A 67 19.05 -7.23 4.32
C VAL A 67 19.90 -6.38 3.38
N GLN A 68 20.78 -7.01 2.58
CA GLN A 68 21.57 -6.31 1.57
C GLN A 68 20.70 -5.77 0.44
N ILE A 69 19.70 -6.53 -0.02
CA ILE A 69 18.72 -6.06 -1.01
C ILE A 69 17.93 -4.87 -0.46
N TYR A 70 17.46 -4.96 0.79
CA TYR A 70 16.76 -3.86 1.45
C TYR A 70 17.62 -2.59 1.53
N ASN A 71 18.88 -2.71 1.95
CA ASN A 71 19.79 -1.57 2.05
C ASN A 71 20.13 -1.00 0.67
N PHE A 72 20.27 -1.86 -0.34
CA PHE A 72 20.45 -1.45 -1.73
C PHE A 72 19.25 -0.64 -2.21
N GLN A 73 18.03 -1.15 -2.06
CA GLN A 73 16.80 -0.43 -2.43
C GLN A 73 16.71 0.93 -1.73
N LYS A 74 17.01 0.97 -0.43
CA LYS A 74 17.01 2.20 0.37
C LYS A 74 18.05 3.22 -0.13
N LYS A 75 19.28 2.78 -0.44
CA LYS A 75 20.35 3.63 -1.01
C LYS A 75 19.91 4.27 -2.33
N HIS A 76 19.14 3.54 -3.13
CA HIS A 76 18.67 3.98 -4.44
C HIS A 76 17.28 4.64 -4.41
N HIS A 77 16.74 4.94 -3.23
CA HIS A 77 15.41 5.56 -3.08
C HIS A 77 14.29 4.74 -3.75
N ILE A 78 14.48 3.41 -3.83
CA ILE A 78 13.48 2.47 -4.31
C ILE A 78 12.66 2.06 -3.10
N GLY A 79 11.34 2.24 -3.15
CA GLY A 79 10.45 1.86 -2.06
C GLY A 79 9.02 2.29 -2.32
N ILE A 80 8.21 2.28 -1.27
CA ILE A 80 6.79 2.63 -1.37
C ILE A 80 6.33 3.46 -0.18
N ASP A 81 5.50 4.49 -0.43
CA ASP A 81 4.85 5.25 0.64
C ASP A 81 3.51 4.62 1.05
N CYS A 82 2.93 5.11 2.14
CA CYS A 82 1.68 4.56 2.68
C CYS A 82 0.50 4.62 1.70
N SER A 83 0.36 5.71 0.95
CA SER A 83 -0.72 5.89 -0.02
C SER A 83 -0.48 5.17 -1.34
N GLY A 84 0.78 5.03 -1.78
CA GLY A 84 1.18 4.21 -2.90
C GLY A 84 0.85 2.75 -2.63
N LEU A 85 1.23 2.24 -1.45
CA LEU A 85 0.90 0.88 -1.03
C LEU A 85 -0.61 0.65 -0.98
N ALA A 86 -1.36 1.54 -0.32
CA ALA A 86 -2.82 1.41 -0.25
C ALA A 86 -3.46 1.44 -1.65
N CYS A 87 -3.03 2.35 -2.53
CA CYS A 87 -3.56 2.44 -3.90
C CYS A 87 -3.32 1.14 -4.69
N GLN A 88 -2.10 0.59 -4.64
CA GLN A 88 -1.78 -0.67 -5.34
C GLN A 88 -2.62 -1.85 -4.82
N LEU A 89 -2.79 -1.95 -3.49
CA LEU A 89 -3.60 -3.02 -2.89
C LEU A 89 -5.10 -2.85 -3.17
N LEU A 90 -5.62 -1.62 -3.26
CA LEU A 90 -6.99 -1.37 -3.68
C LEU A 90 -7.19 -1.73 -5.16
N ASN A 91 -6.24 -1.35 -6.03
CA ASN A 91 -6.24 -1.75 -7.44
C ASN A 91 -6.28 -3.27 -7.59
N PHE A 92 -5.47 -3.98 -6.82
CA PHE A 92 -5.47 -5.44 -6.81
C PHE A 92 -6.80 -6.01 -6.31
N TYR A 93 -7.24 -5.62 -5.10
CA TYR A 93 -8.36 -6.27 -4.41
C TYR A 93 -9.72 -5.95 -5.04
N PHE A 94 -9.90 -4.73 -5.53
CA PHE A 94 -11.15 -4.28 -6.14
C PHE A 94 -11.09 -4.23 -7.67
N SER A 95 -9.98 -4.67 -8.28
CA SER A 95 -9.76 -4.63 -9.73
C SER A 95 -9.94 -3.21 -10.30
N LEU A 96 -9.29 -2.24 -9.64
CA LEU A 96 -9.33 -0.82 -10.01
C LEU A 96 -8.15 -0.41 -10.88
N SER A 97 -8.27 0.78 -11.46
CA SER A 97 -7.22 1.46 -12.21
C SER A 97 -6.95 2.86 -11.64
N LEU A 98 -6.89 2.98 -10.31
CA LEU A 98 -6.46 4.22 -9.66
C LEU A 98 -5.00 4.49 -10.00
N ASP A 99 -4.68 5.73 -10.38
CA ASP A 99 -3.31 6.16 -10.65
C ASP A 99 -2.58 6.49 -9.34
N PRO A 100 -1.62 5.66 -8.88
CA PRO A 100 -0.95 5.86 -7.59
C PRO A 100 -0.19 7.19 -7.50
N ARG A 101 0.20 7.81 -8.63
CA ARG A 101 0.85 9.13 -8.64
C ARG A 101 -0.13 10.27 -8.34
N LYS A 102 -1.40 10.09 -8.67
CA LYS A 102 -2.49 11.06 -8.42
C LYS A 102 -3.27 10.73 -7.15
N THR A 103 -2.89 9.68 -6.45
CA THR A 103 -3.57 9.25 -5.23
C THR A 103 -2.75 9.56 -3.99
N SER A 104 -3.31 10.43 -3.13
CA SER A 104 -2.82 10.67 -1.78
C SER A 104 -3.70 9.98 -0.75
N ALA A 105 -3.25 9.93 0.52
CA ALA A 105 -4.10 9.47 1.61
C ALA A 105 -5.43 10.26 1.68
N ASN A 106 -5.39 11.58 1.45
CA ASN A 106 -6.58 12.43 1.37
C ASN A 106 -7.53 11.97 0.28
N HIS A 107 -7.01 11.77 -0.94
CA HIS A 107 -7.83 11.31 -2.07
C HIS A 107 -8.48 9.96 -1.77
N LEU A 108 -7.73 8.99 -1.25
CA LEU A 108 -8.24 7.65 -0.92
C LEU A 108 -9.35 7.63 0.11
N THR A 109 -9.45 8.66 0.95
CA THR A 109 -10.42 8.70 2.05
C THR A 109 -11.33 9.92 2.02
N SER A 110 -11.51 10.52 0.84
CA SER A 110 -12.46 11.61 0.62
C SER A 110 -13.57 11.17 -0.33
N SER A 111 -14.72 11.82 -0.21
CA SER A 111 -15.78 11.75 -1.22
C SER A 111 -15.25 12.27 -2.58
N PRO A 112 -15.69 11.71 -3.73
CA PRO A 112 -16.66 10.62 -3.86
C PRO A 112 -16.05 9.22 -3.71
N LEU A 113 -14.71 9.08 -3.73
CA LEU A 113 -14.03 7.79 -3.76
C LEU A 113 -14.32 6.93 -2.52
N SER A 114 -14.40 7.56 -1.34
CA SER A 114 -14.62 6.89 -0.07
C SER A 114 -15.62 7.60 0.82
N THR A 115 -16.26 6.83 1.69
CA THR A 115 -17.11 7.32 2.77
C THR A 115 -16.58 6.87 4.13
N ALA A 116 -16.82 7.68 5.17
CA ALA A 116 -16.47 7.33 6.53
C ALA A 116 -17.42 6.23 7.05
N ILE A 117 -16.87 5.29 7.83
CA ILE A 117 -17.63 4.21 8.46
C ILE A 117 -17.30 4.13 9.96
N LYS A 118 -18.20 3.49 10.72
CA LYS A 118 -17.94 3.15 12.13
C LYS A 118 -16.84 2.09 12.22
N LEU A 119 -16.01 2.17 13.25
CA LEU A 119 -14.90 1.24 13.50
C LEU A 119 -15.38 -0.22 13.56
N ASP A 120 -16.52 -0.47 14.22
CA ASP A 120 -17.13 -1.80 14.35
C ASP A 120 -17.60 -2.40 13.03
N ASN A 121 -17.64 -1.61 11.95
CA ASN A 121 -18.02 -2.08 10.62
C ASN A 121 -16.81 -2.41 9.75
N ILE A 122 -15.57 -2.33 10.26
CA ILE A 122 -14.35 -2.64 9.50
C ILE A 122 -14.44 -4.01 8.82
N ARG A 123 -13.98 -4.06 7.57
CA ARG A 123 -13.76 -5.26 6.78
C ARG A 123 -12.52 -5.12 5.88
N THR A 124 -12.15 -6.20 5.21
CA THR A 124 -11.08 -6.21 4.20
C THR A 124 -11.27 -5.12 3.14
N GLY A 125 -10.19 -4.42 2.80
CA GLY A 125 -10.17 -3.34 1.82
C GLY A 125 -10.60 -1.97 2.35
N ASP A 126 -11.04 -1.87 3.62
CA ASP A 126 -11.21 -0.57 4.26
C ASP A 126 -9.84 0.05 4.60
N LEU A 127 -9.87 1.36 4.85
CA LEU A 127 -8.69 2.18 5.11
C LEU A 127 -8.81 2.84 6.48
N ILE A 128 -7.73 2.84 7.25
CA ILE A 128 -7.64 3.62 8.49
C ILE A 128 -6.75 4.84 8.23
N ARG A 129 -7.14 6.00 8.76
CA ARG A 129 -6.28 7.20 8.80
C ARG A 129 -5.59 7.33 10.16
N GLN A 130 -4.34 7.79 10.12
CA GLN A 130 -3.47 7.97 11.28
C GLN A 130 -2.64 9.24 11.17
N LYS A 131 -2.02 9.64 12.29
CA LYS A 131 -1.06 10.75 12.39
C LYS A 131 -1.68 12.08 11.91
N ASN A 132 -2.85 12.41 12.44
CA ASN A 132 -3.66 13.57 12.05
C ASN A 132 -4.02 13.50 10.56
N GLY A 133 -4.38 12.30 10.11
CA GLY A 133 -4.63 11.97 8.72
C GLY A 133 -3.37 11.77 7.87
N ARG A 134 -2.15 12.14 8.24
CA ARG A 134 -1.03 12.08 7.27
C ARG A 134 -0.62 10.66 6.84
N HIS A 135 -1.11 9.64 7.53
CA HIS A 135 -0.80 8.24 7.28
C HIS A 135 -2.06 7.42 6.98
N ILE A 136 -1.90 6.33 6.24
CA ILE A 136 -2.98 5.43 5.87
C ILE A 136 -2.56 3.97 6.03
N LEU A 137 -3.49 3.14 6.50
CA LEU A 137 -3.34 1.69 6.63
C LEU A 137 -4.41 0.99 5.80
N PHE A 138 -4.08 -0.16 5.23
CA PHE A 138 -5.00 -1.00 4.47
C PHE A 138 -5.40 -2.22 5.31
N ILE A 139 -6.70 -2.46 5.47
CA ILE A 139 -7.20 -3.62 6.22
C ILE A 139 -7.16 -4.87 5.36
N ILE A 140 -6.44 -5.89 5.83
CA ILE A 140 -6.33 -7.20 5.16
C ILE A 140 -7.48 -8.10 5.59
N ASN A 141 -7.74 -8.20 6.89
CA ASN A 141 -8.75 -9.09 7.42
C ASN A 141 -9.24 -8.63 8.80
N ARG A 142 -10.44 -9.07 9.16
CA ARG A 142 -10.97 -9.03 10.52
C ARG A 142 -11.47 -10.41 10.91
N LEU A 143 -10.97 -10.93 12.03
CA LEU A 143 -11.44 -12.16 12.64
C LEU A 143 -11.90 -11.85 14.07
N GLY A 144 -13.22 -11.75 14.25
CA GLY A 144 -13.81 -11.32 15.52
C GLY A 144 -13.32 -9.92 15.92
N ASP A 145 -12.61 -9.86 17.05
CA ASP A 145 -12.04 -8.63 17.60
C ASP A 145 -10.68 -8.26 17.00
N THR A 146 -10.00 -9.21 16.35
CA THR A 146 -8.67 -8.98 15.79
C THR A 146 -8.75 -8.45 14.37
N VAL A 147 -8.12 -7.30 14.13
CA VAL A 147 -7.96 -6.70 12.80
C VAL A 147 -6.51 -6.80 12.38
N THR A 148 -6.29 -7.36 11.18
CA THR A 148 -4.97 -7.42 10.52
C THR A 148 -4.90 -6.36 9.43
N PHE A 149 -3.82 -5.58 9.44
CA PHE A 149 -3.60 -4.50 8.48
C PHE A 149 -2.15 -4.49 7.97
N VAL A 150 -1.93 -3.77 6.88
CA VAL A 150 -0.60 -3.45 6.35
C VAL A 150 -0.46 -1.95 6.13
N ASP A 151 0.74 -1.44 6.39
CA ASP A 151 1.12 -0.08 6.09
C ASP A 151 2.60 0.03 5.73
N SER A 152 2.97 1.11 5.02
CA SER A 152 4.37 1.48 4.79
C SER A 152 4.69 2.76 5.56
N ARG A 153 5.59 2.69 6.53
CA ARG A 153 5.84 3.80 7.46
C ARG A 153 7.31 4.03 7.75
N ARG A 154 7.66 5.29 8.00
CA ARG A 154 9.04 5.74 8.26
C ARG A 154 9.64 5.15 9.54
N ASP A 155 8.87 5.14 10.62
CA ASP A 155 9.23 4.63 11.96
C ASP A 155 9.32 3.10 12.00
N GLY A 156 8.53 2.40 11.19
CA GLY A 156 8.62 0.96 10.97
C GLY A 156 9.64 0.54 9.90
N HIS A 157 10.39 1.51 9.35
CA HIS A 157 11.39 1.33 8.30
C HIS A 157 10.89 0.64 7.02
N GLY A 158 9.59 0.70 6.72
CA GLY A 158 9.03 0.05 5.54
C GLY A 158 7.67 -0.55 5.72
N VAL A 159 7.38 -1.53 4.87
CA VAL A 159 6.10 -2.24 4.83
C VAL A 159 6.04 -3.29 5.93
N LYS A 160 5.02 -3.20 6.78
CA LYS A 160 4.78 -4.14 7.89
C LYS A 160 3.32 -4.56 7.94
N ILE A 161 3.12 -5.84 8.21
CA ILE A 161 1.81 -6.41 8.59
C ILE A 161 1.75 -6.36 10.12
N SER A 162 0.62 -5.95 10.67
CA SER A 162 0.41 -5.83 12.10
C SER A 162 -1.04 -6.08 12.45
N THR A 163 -1.32 -6.25 13.74
CA THR A 163 -2.65 -6.52 14.27
C THR A 163 -3.01 -5.58 15.42
N PHE A 164 -4.29 -5.30 15.59
CA PHE A 164 -4.84 -4.67 16.78
C PHE A 164 -6.19 -5.31 17.16
N PHE A 165 -6.63 -5.07 18.39
CA PHE A 165 -7.94 -5.49 18.89
C PHE A 165 -8.93 -4.32 18.79
N LEU A 166 -10.14 -4.53 18.25
CA LEU A 166 -11.14 -3.46 18.12
C LEU A 166 -11.61 -2.95 19.49
N SER A 167 -11.77 -3.87 20.44
CA SER A 167 -12.14 -3.57 21.83
C SER A 167 -11.10 -2.70 22.55
N GLN A 168 -9.82 -2.85 22.19
CA GLN A 168 -8.69 -2.13 22.80
C GLN A 168 -7.62 -1.78 21.75
N PRO A 169 -7.86 -0.75 20.91
CA PRO A 169 -6.92 -0.41 19.85
C PRO A 169 -5.61 0.09 20.45
N ASN A 170 -4.51 -0.61 20.18
CA ASN A 170 -3.15 -0.18 20.51
C ASN A 170 -2.57 0.80 19.46
N ILE A 171 -3.42 1.30 18.56
CA ILE A 171 -3.07 2.23 17.50
C ILE A 171 -3.99 3.44 17.55
N LYS A 172 -3.49 4.61 17.11
CA LYS A 172 -4.34 5.77 16.87
C LYS A 172 -5.27 5.50 15.67
N ILE A 173 -6.52 5.93 15.74
CA ILE A 173 -7.49 5.83 14.65
C ILE A 173 -8.13 7.21 14.49
N ASP A 174 -7.73 7.95 13.46
CA ASP A 174 -8.31 9.27 13.17
C ASP A 174 -9.64 9.14 12.39
N GLY A 175 -9.83 8.02 11.71
CA GLY A 175 -11.05 7.71 10.96
C GLY A 175 -10.92 6.41 10.18
N VAL A 176 -12.05 5.80 9.85
CA VAL A 176 -12.13 4.59 9.03
C VAL A 176 -12.95 4.89 7.79
N TYR A 177 -12.45 4.45 6.63
CA TYR A 177 -13.00 4.80 5.34
C TYR A 177 -13.15 3.58 4.46
N ARG A 178 -14.21 3.59 3.67
CA ARG A 178 -14.57 2.52 2.75
C ARG A 178 -14.79 3.12 1.38
N LEU A 179 -14.23 2.48 0.36
CA LEU A 179 -14.53 2.84 -1.03
C LEU A 179 -16.04 2.82 -1.26
N THR A 180 -16.57 3.89 -1.84
CA THR A 180 -17.96 3.93 -2.30
C THR A 180 -18.13 3.00 -3.51
N SER A 181 -19.37 2.64 -3.85
CA SER A 181 -19.63 1.84 -5.04
C SER A 181 -18.95 2.48 -6.25
N LEU A 182 -18.08 1.73 -6.92
CA LEU A 182 -17.27 2.20 -8.06
C LEU A 182 -18.12 2.67 -9.25
N GLN A 183 -19.40 2.29 -9.28
CA GLN A 183 -20.39 2.77 -10.25
C GLN A 183 -20.66 4.28 -10.13
N SER A 184 -20.35 4.90 -8.98
CA SER A 184 -20.56 6.34 -8.76
C SER A 184 -19.31 7.20 -8.92
N ILE A 185 -18.18 6.64 -9.38
CA ILE A 185 -16.93 7.39 -9.56
C ILE A 185 -16.77 7.73 -11.05
N PRO A 186 -16.85 9.02 -11.45
CA PRO A 186 -16.64 9.42 -12.83
C PRO A 186 -15.25 8.98 -13.32
N GLY A 187 -15.19 8.21 -14.41
CA GLY A 187 -13.93 7.79 -15.05
C GLY A 187 -13.39 6.41 -14.67
N THR A 188 -14.05 5.64 -13.80
CA THR A 188 -13.69 4.22 -13.58
C THR A 188 -14.64 3.31 -14.36
N SER A 189 -14.29 2.99 -15.61
CA SER A 189 -14.95 1.91 -16.34
C SER A 189 -14.48 0.57 -15.78
N VAL A 190 -15.32 -0.10 -14.99
CA VAL A 190 -15.13 -1.53 -14.70
C VAL A 190 -15.51 -2.27 -15.96
N GLU A 191 -14.54 -2.66 -16.79
CA GLU A 191 -14.80 -3.62 -17.87
C GLU A 191 -15.18 -4.96 -17.24
N SER A 192 -16.48 -5.27 -17.29
CA SER A 192 -16.98 -6.61 -17.00
C SER A 192 -16.44 -7.57 -18.05
N LYS A 193 -15.36 -8.29 -17.76
CA LYS A 193 -15.00 -9.46 -18.54
C LYS A 193 -16.08 -10.53 -18.31
N LYS A 194 -16.92 -10.73 -19.33
CA LYS A 194 -17.78 -11.92 -19.46
C LYS A 194 -16.94 -13.14 -19.80
#